data_AF-A0A6L7CTE8-F1
#
_entry.id   AF-A0A6L7CTE8-F1
#
_cell.length_a   1.000
_cell.length_b   1.000
_cell.length_c   1.000
_cell.angle_alpha   90.00
_cell.angle_beta   90.00
_cell.angle_gamma   90.00
#
_symmetry.space_group_name_H-M   'P 1'
#
loop_
_entity.id
_entity.type
_entity.pdbx_description
1 polymer ?
#
loop_
_entity_poly.entity_id
_entity_poly.type
_entity_poly.pdbx_seq_one_letter_code
_entity_poly.pdbx_strand_id
1 'polypeptide(L)'
;VTDSLAVARKMFPGKRNSLDALCARYEIDNSKRTLHGALLDAQILAEVYLAMTGGQTSMAFAMEGETQQQQGEATIQRIVRQASKLRVVFATDDELAAHEARLDLVQKKGGSCLWRA
;
A
#
# COMPACT_ATOMS: atom_id res chain seq x y z
N VAL A 1 -18.41 -12.53 -0.62
CA VAL A 1 -19.37 -11.61 -1.30
C VAL A 1 -18.56 -10.56 -2.02
N THR A 2 -18.79 -10.35 -3.33
CA THR A 2 -18.01 -9.43 -4.17
C THR A 2 -18.91 -8.34 -4.72
N ASP A 3 -18.55 -7.07 -4.52
CA ASP A 3 -19.28 -5.92 -5.04
C ASP A 3 -18.82 -5.56 -6.47
N SER A 4 -19.74 -5.65 -7.44
CA SER A 4 -19.48 -5.31 -8.84
C SER A 4 -19.24 -3.80 -9.04
N LEU A 5 -19.77 -2.94 -8.18
CA LEU A 5 -19.51 -1.50 -8.24
C LEU A 5 -18.07 -1.16 -7.88
N ALA A 6 -17.49 -1.87 -6.90
CA ALA A 6 -16.08 -1.72 -6.56
C ALA A 6 -15.18 -2.10 -7.73
N VAL A 7 -15.54 -3.15 -8.48
CA VAL A 7 -14.84 -3.58 -9.70
C VAL A 7 -14.93 -2.49 -10.79
N ALA A 8 -16.13 -1.93 -11.02
CA ALA A 8 -16.32 -0.83 -11.97
C ALA A 8 -15.53 0.45 -11.59
N ARG A 9 -15.45 0.78 -10.30
CA ARG A 9 -14.66 1.92 -9.79
C ARG A 9 -13.16 1.77 -9.99
N LYS A 10 -12.64 0.54 -9.88
CA LYS A 10 -11.23 0.25 -10.16
C LYS A 10 -10.91 0.40 -11.65
N MET A 11 -11.79 -0.06 -12.53
CA MET A 11 -11.60 0.07 -13.98
C MET A 11 -11.80 1.51 -14.49
N PHE A 12 -12.78 2.23 -13.95
CA PHE A 12 -13.12 3.58 -14.38
C PHE A 12 -13.13 4.56 -13.20
N PRO A 13 -11.94 4.96 -12.70
CA PRO A 13 -11.84 5.91 -11.60
C PRO A 13 -12.39 7.28 -12.00
N GLY A 14 -13.15 7.91 -11.09
CA GLY A 14 -13.72 9.25 -11.30
C GLY A 14 -14.89 9.35 -12.28
N LYS A 15 -15.35 8.25 -12.88
CA LYS A 15 -16.48 8.24 -13.81
C LYS A 15 -17.77 7.73 -13.15
N ARG A 16 -18.91 8.00 -13.80
CA ARG A 16 -20.22 7.44 -13.40
C ARG A 16 -20.22 5.94 -13.67
N ASN A 17 -20.39 5.13 -12.61
CA ASN A 17 -20.41 3.67 -12.65
C ASN A 17 -21.80 3.11 -12.31
N SER A 18 -22.86 3.82 -12.71
CA SER A 18 -24.24 3.33 -12.67
C SER A 18 -24.51 2.38 -13.83
N LEU A 19 -25.51 1.51 -13.71
CA LEU A 19 -25.90 0.55 -14.74
C LEU A 19 -26.06 1.22 -16.11
N ASP A 20 -26.86 2.29 -16.20
CA ASP A 20 -27.08 3.02 -17.47
C ASP A 20 -25.80 3.60 -18.07
N ALA A 21 -24.85 4.02 -17.22
CA ALA A 21 -23.59 4.59 -17.68
C ALA A 21 -22.63 3.50 -18.19
N LEU A 22 -22.73 2.28 -17.67
CA LEU A 22 -22.00 1.12 -18.17
C LEU A 22 -22.64 0.59 -19.46
N CYS A 23 -23.98 0.53 -19.54
CA CYS A 23 -24.68 0.15 -20.77
C CYS A 23 -24.31 1.07 -21.94
N ALA A 24 -24.34 2.39 -21.73
CA ALA A 24 -23.96 3.36 -22.76
C ALA A 24 -22.48 3.22 -23.19
N ARG A 25 -21.59 2.76 -22.30
CA ARG A 25 -20.16 2.60 -22.59
C ARG A 25 -19.86 1.34 -23.40
N TYR A 26 -20.56 0.26 -23.09
CA TYR A 26 -20.40 -1.03 -23.75
C TYR A 26 -21.38 -1.22 -24.92
N GLU A 27 -22.09 -0.16 -25.31
CA GLU A 27 -23.07 -0.16 -26.41
C GLU A 27 -24.18 -1.23 -26.24
N ILE A 28 -24.57 -1.47 -24.98
CA ILE A 28 -25.63 -2.43 -24.63
C ILE A 28 -26.97 -1.70 -24.68
N ASP A 29 -27.91 -2.24 -25.46
CA ASP A 29 -29.26 -1.68 -25.62
C ASP A 29 -30.07 -1.82 -24.31
N ASN A 30 -30.32 -0.70 -23.64
CA ASN A 30 -31.19 -0.61 -22.48
C ASN A 30 -32.53 0.08 -22.81
N SER A 31 -32.88 0.29 -24.08
CA SER A 31 -34.12 0.99 -24.49
C SER A 31 -35.40 0.28 -24.06
N LYS A 32 -35.36 -1.05 -23.94
CA LYS A 32 -36.48 -1.88 -23.44
C LYS A 32 -36.73 -1.72 -21.93
N ARG A 33 -35.86 -1.00 -21.23
CA ARG A 33 -35.93 -0.74 -19.79
C ARG A 33 -36.88 0.41 -19.49
N THR A 34 -38.17 0.22 -19.79
CA THR A 34 -39.22 1.19 -19.46
C THR A 34 -39.62 1.13 -17.99
N LEU A 35 -39.62 -0.06 -17.39
CA LEU A 35 -39.79 -0.30 -15.96
C LEU A 35 -38.54 -0.97 -15.38
N HIS A 36 -38.13 -0.58 -14.18
CA HIS A 36 -36.97 -1.15 -13.47
C HIS A 36 -37.31 -2.56 -12.95
N GLY A 37 -37.37 -3.54 -13.86
CA GLY A 37 -37.65 -4.93 -13.54
C GLY A 37 -36.38 -5.67 -13.14
N ALA A 38 -36.39 -6.31 -11.97
CA ALA A 38 -35.24 -7.06 -11.45
C ALA A 38 -34.73 -8.15 -12.41
N LEU A 39 -35.62 -8.77 -13.19
CA LEU A 39 -35.26 -9.77 -14.19
C LEU A 39 -34.45 -9.17 -15.34
N LEU A 40 -34.91 -8.05 -15.90
CA LEU A 40 -34.22 -7.35 -16.98
C LEU A 40 -32.89 -6.77 -16.49
N ASP A 41 -32.88 -6.22 -15.27
CA ASP A 41 -31.67 -5.69 -14.65
C ASP A 41 -30.63 -6.79 -14.42
N ALA A 42 -31.05 -7.99 -14.00
CA ALA A 42 -30.15 -9.13 -13.84
C ALA A 42 -29.52 -9.57 -15.18
N GLN A 43 -30.30 -9.56 -16.26
CA GLN A 43 -29.80 -9.86 -17.61
C GLN A 43 -28.78 -8.83 -18.09
N ILE A 44 -29.14 -7.53 -18.02
CA ILE A 44 -28.26 -6.44 -18.44
C ILE A 44 -26.99 -6.41 -17.58
N LEU A 45 -27.11 -6.64 -16.27
CA LEU A 45 -25.95 -6.72 -15.37
C LEU A 45 -25.01 -7.88 -15.73
N ALA A 46 -25.54 -9.03 -16.16
CA ALA A 46 -24.72 -10.14 -16.60
C ALA A 46 -23.93 -9.79 -17.88
N GLU A 47 -24.58 -9.13 -18.85
CA GLU A 47 -23.93 -8.66 -20.08
C GLU A 47 -22.85 -7.60 -19.78
N VAL A 48 -23.15 -6.64 -18.90
CA VAL A 48 -22.18 -5.63 -18.44
C VAL A 48 -21.01 -6.27 -17.69
N TYR A 49 -21.28 -7.24 -16.83
CA TYR A 49 -20.23 -7.94 -16.08
C TYR A 49 -19.31 -8.72 -17.02
N LEU A 50 -19.88 -9.44 -17.99
CA LEU A 50 -19.12 -10.14 -19.02
C LEU A 50 -18.28 -9.16 -19.86
N ALA A 51 -18.83 -8.00 -20.25
CA ALA A 51 -18.05 -6.99 -20.96
C ALA A 51 -16.91 -6.40 -20.10
N MET A 52 -17.12 -6.28 -18.79
CA MET A 52 -16.13 -5.80 -17.83
C MET A 52 -15.00 -6.81 -17.56
N THR A 53 -15.29 -8.12 -17.56
CA THR A 53 -14.31 -9.15 -17.18
C THR A 53 -13.85 -10.05 -18.32
N GLY A 54 -14.57 -10.06 -19.44
CA GLY A 54 -14.37 -10.96 -20.59
C GLY A 54 -13.50 -10.39 -21.71
N GLY A 55 -12.92 -9.20 -21.52
CA GLY A 55 -11.91 -8.66 -22.43
C GLY A 55 -10.64 -9.52 -22.48
N GLN A 56 -9.70 -9.14 -23.36
CA GLN A 56 -8.41 -9.82 -23.46
C GLN A 56 -7.72 -9.80 -22.09
N THR A 57 -7.54 -10.99 -21.48
CA THR A 57 -6.72 -11.13 -20.28
C THR A 57 -5.34 -10.60 -20.60
N SER A 58 -4.86 -9.65 -19.78
CA SER A 58 -3.57 -8.98 -19.97
C SER A 58 -2.50 -9.99 -20.38
N MET A 59 -1.90 -9.79 -21.55
CA MET A 59 -0.69 -10.53 -21.90
C MET A 59 0.38 -10.15 -20.88
N ALA A 60 0.88 -11.13 -20.14
CA ALA A 60 1.95 -10.93 -19.17
C ALA A 60 3.26 -10.67 -19.93
N PHE A 61 3.42 -9.45 -20.42
CA PHE A 61 4.74 -8.94 -20.79
C PHE A 61 5.52 -8.73 -19.50
N ALA A 62 6.77 -9.19 -19.47
CA ALA A 62 7.69 -8.85 -18.39
C ALA A 62 7.95 -7.34 -18.47
N MET A 63 7.11 -6.58 -17.77
CA MET A 63 7.25 -5.13 -17.67
C MET A 63 8.36 -4.86 -16.65
N GLU A 64 9.60 -4.85 -17.11
CA GLU A 64 10.74 -4.30 -16.37
C GLU A 64 10.62 -2.77 -16.40
N GLY A 65 9.66 -2.23 -15.67
CA GLY A 65 9.41 -0.80 -15.69
C GLY A 65 8.27 -0.43 -14.78
N GLU A 66 8.62 0.37 -13.77
CA GLU A 66 7.72 1.05 -12.84
C GLU A 66 7.09 0.16 -11.78
N THR A 67 7.81 0.11 -10.65
CA THR A 67 7.31 0.06 -9.28
C THR A 67 5.86 -0.41 -9.19
N GLN A 68 5.68 -1.72 -9.08
CA GLN A 68 4.49 -2.31 -8.51
C GLN A 68 4.25 -1.67 -7.14
N GLN A 69 3.42 -0.63 -7.09
CA GLN A 69 2.58 -0.36 -5.93
C GLN A 69 1.55 -1.49 -5.86
N GLN A 70 2.02 -2.69 -5.51
CA GLN A 70 1.18 -3.74 -4.97
C GLN A 70 0.67 -3.23 -3.63
N GLN A 71 -0.54 -2.69 -3.64
CA GLN A 71 -1.35 -2.57 -2.44
C GLN A 71 -1.55 -3.98 -1.87
N GLY A 72 -0.88 -4.27 -0.75
CA GLY A 72 -1.32 -5.31 0.18
C GLY A 72 -0.43 -6.54 0.34
N GLU A 73 0.69 -6.67 -0.35
CA GLU A 73 1.72 -7.65 0.05
C GLU A 73 2.82 -6.93 0.81
N ALA A 74 3.10 -7.39 2.03
CA ALA A 74 4.20 -6.92 2.83
C ALA A 74 5.48 -7.05 1.99
N THR A 75 5.91 -5.95 1.39
CA THR A 75 7.19 -5.86 0.70
C THR A 75 8.23 -6.30 1.70
N ILE A 76 8.94 -7.38 1.38
CA ILE A 76 9.96 -7.94 2.25
C ILE A 76 11.07 -6.89 2.35
N GLN A 77 11.01 -6.08 3.41
CA GLN A 77 12.04 -5.11 3.75
C GLN A 77 13.28 -5.87 4.20
N ARG A 78 14.10 -6.34 3.24
CA ARG A 78 15.37 -6.99 3.52
C ARG A 78 16.36 -5.95 4.01
N ILE A 79 16.55 -5.90 5.32
CA ILE A 79 17.63 -5.12 5.93
C ILE A 79 18.93 -5.89 5.71
N VAL A 80 19.72 -5.51 4.71
CA VAL A 80 21.06 -6.04 4.52
C VAL A 80 21.99 -5.36 5.51
N ARG A 81 22.30 -6.02 6.63
CA ARG A 81 23.38 -5.58 7.52
C ARG A 81 24.68 -6.16 7.01
N GLN A 82 25.35 -5.44 6.10
CA GLN A 82 26.73 -5.76 5.78
C GLN A 82 27.54 -5.57 7.07
N ALA A 83 28.09 -6.66 7.61
CA ALA A 83 29.07 -6.59 8.68
C ALA A 83 30.40 -6.12 8.06
N SER A 84 30.47 -4.85 7.69
CA SER A 84 31.73 -4.20 7.36
C SER A 84 32.51 -4.04 8.66
N LYS A 85 33.79 -4.47 8.64
CA LYS A 85 34.69 -4.33 9.79
C LYS A 85 35.09 -2.86 9.93
N LEU A 86 34.18 -2.03 10.44
CA LEU A 86 34.43 -0.63 10.74
C LEU A 86 35.36 -0.51 11.95
N ARG A 87 36.25 0.49 11.93
CA ARG A 87 37.17 0.77 13.03
C ARG A 87 36.40 1.35 14.21
N VAL A 88 36.49 0.71 15.37
CA VAL A 88 36.04 1.29 16.64
C VAL A 88 37.17 2.17 17.18
N VAL A 89 36.86 3.44 17.47
CA VAL A 89 37.78 4.37 18.14
C VAL A 89 37.36 4.45 19.60
N PHE A 90 38.26 4.04 20.50
CA PHE A 90 38.02 4.10 21.94
C PHE A 90 38.38 5.47 22.50
N ALA A 91 37.76 5.82 23.63
CA ALA A 91 38.11 7.00 24.40
C ALA A 91 39.52 6.86 24.98
N THR A 92 40.22 7.98 25.14
CA THR A 92 41.53 8.02 25.80
C THR A 92 41.41 8.01 27.32
N ASP A 93 42.49 7.71 28.03
CA ASP A 93 42.50 7.72 29.51
C ASP A 93 42.13 9.09 30.09
N ASP A 94 42.54 10.17 29.44
CA ASP A 94 42.17 11.54 29.82
C ASP A 94 40.68 11.82 29.66
N GLU A 95 40.06 11.31 28.58
CA GLU A 95 38.62 11.43 28.35
C GLU A 95 37.81 10.63 29.38
N LEU A 96 38.30 9.47 29.79
CA LEU A 96 37.71 8.68 30.86
C LEU A 96 37.80 9.40 32.22
N ALA A 97 38.95 10.00 32.54
CA ALA A 97 39.11 10.78 33.78
C ALA A 97 38.18 12.02 33.80
N ALA A 98 38.06 12.72 32.67
CA ALA A 98 37.14 13.84 32.52
C ALA A 98 35.66 13.39 32.63
N HIS A 99 35.33 12.21 32.08
CA HIS A 99 34.01 11.61 32.23
C HIS A 99 33.68 11.34 33.70
N GLU A 100 34.60 10.73 34.46
CA GLU A 100 34.40 10.47 35.89
C GLU A 100 34.19 11.75 36.70
N ALA A 101 34.99 12.79 36.46
CA ALA A 101 34.79 14.10 37.09
C ALA A 101 33.43 14.72 36.73
N ARG A 102 32.94 14.47 35.51
CA ARG A 102 31.61 14.92 35.08
C ARG A 102 30.50 14.16 35.80
N LEU A 103 30.65 12.85 36.01
CA LEU A 103 29.72 12.01 36.76
C LEU A 103 29.66 12.43 38.23
N ASP A 104 30.80 12.78 38.85
CA ASP A 104 30.85 13.34 40.22
C ASP A 104 29.95 14.58 40.35
N LEU A 105 29.99 15.47 39.36
CA LEU A 105 29.16 16.67 39.34
C LEU A 105 27.67 16.35 39.17
N VAL A 106 27.35 15.38 38.31
CA VAL A 106 25.96 14.92 38.12
C VAL A 106 25.42 14.32 39.41
N GLN A 107 26.19 13.47 40.09
CA GLN A 107 25.79 12.86 41.35
C GLN A 107 25.60 13.92 42.45
N LYS A 108 26.54 14.87 42.57
CA LYS A 108 26.45 15.95 43.57
C LYS A 108 25.26 16.88 43.35
N LYS A 109 24.91 17.21 42.10
CA LYS A 109 23.81 18.15 41.79
C LYS A 109 22.44 17.47 41.62
N GLY A 110 22.42 16.24 41.12
CA GLY A 110 21.20 15.49 40.78
C GLY A 110 20.84 14.40 41.79
N GLY A 111 21.62 14.21 42.85
CA GLY A 111 21.38 13.24 43.93
C GLY A 111 21.62 11.77 43.55
N SER A 112 21.57 11.42 42.27
CA SER A 112 21.82 10.08 41.76
C SER A 112 22.49 10.12 40.38
N CYS A 113 23.26 9.09 40.05
CA CYS A 113 23.89 8.92 38.75
C CYS A 113 23.72 7.47 38.29
N LEU A 114 22.89 7.23 37.26
CA LEU A 114 22.55 5.89 36.77
C LEU A 114 23.74 5.11 36.18
N TRP A 115 24.77 5.81 35.73
CA TRP A 115 26.00 5.18 35.25
C TRP A 115 26.83 4.57 36.40
N ARG A 116 26.64 5.08 37.63
CA ARG A 116 27.33 4.66 38.86
C ARG A 116 26.41 3.93 39.85
N ALA A 117 25.18 3.64 39.44
CA ALA A 117 24.17 2.97 40.27
C ALA A 117 24.44 1.46 40.38
#